data_AF-A0A7J4S5H0-F1
#
_entry.id   AF-A0A7J4S5H0-F1
#
_cell.length_a   1.000
_cell.length_b   1.000
_cell.length_c   1.000
_cell.angle_alpha   90.00
_cell.angle_beta   90.00
_cell.angle_gamma   90.00
#
_symmetry.space_group_name_H-M   'P 1'
#
loop_
_entity.id
_entity.type
_entity.pdbx_description
1 polymer ?
#
loop_
_entity_poly.entity_id
_entity_poly.type
_entity_poly.pdbx_seq_one_letter_code
_entity_poly.pdbx_strand_id
1 'polypeptide(L)'
;LALDVIERVGIGGMFLGQRHTLDHLRQEHFHPKLVDRRSHDLWTSDGKKSMEERARAKVIEALARPVPNPLPAGVVRELDAVIDAARASAA
;
A
#
# COMPACT_ATOMS: atom_id res chain seq x y z
N LEU A 1 10.92 9.07 23.35
CA LEU A 1 12.27 8.59 22.96
C LEU A 1 12.52 7.25 23.65
N ALA A 2 13.16 6.29 22.99
CA ALA A 2 13.25 4.89 23.44
C ALA A 2 14.41 4.62 24.42
N LEU A 3 14.71 5.55 25.34
CA LEU A 3 15.94 5.53 26.14
C LEU A 3 16.01 4.32 27.09
N ASP A 4 14.91 3.98 27.76
CA ASP A 4 14.87 2.86 28.71
C ASP A 4 15.15 1.50 28.04
N VAL A 5 14.66 1.29 26.82
CA VAL A 5 14.92 0.04 26.08
C VAL A 5 16.34 0.02 25.51
N ILE A 6 16.90 1.17 25.14
CA ILE A 6 18.31 1.28 24.71
C ILE A 6 19.23 0.90 25.87
N GLU A 7 19.01 1.46 27.06
CA GLU A 7 19.79 1.13 28.26
C GLU A 7 19.63 -0.35 28.63
N ARG A 8 18.40 -0.87 28.65
CA ARG A 8 18.12 -2.27 29.00
C ARG A 8 18.78 -3.27 28.05
N VAL A 9 18.77 -3.01 26.75
CA VAL A 9 19.33 -3.95 25.75
C VAL A 9 20.86 -3.92 25.78
N GLY A 10 21.46 -2.75 25.99
CA GLY A 10 22.91 -2.60 26.10
C GLY A 10 23.68 -2.92 24.81
N ILE A 11 25.00 -2.88 24.91
CA ILE A 11 25.90 -3.10 23.78
C ILE A 11 25.86 -4.57 23.34
N GLY A 12 25.71 -4.81 22.04
CA GLY A 12 25.66 -6.16 21.46
C GLY A 12 24.33 -6.89 21.65
N GLY A 13 23.33 -6.25 22.28
CA GLY A 13 21.99 -6.81 22.44
C GLY A 13 21.12 -6.68 21.19
N MET A 14 19.96 -7.36 21.21
CA MET A 14 19.01 -7.39 20.10
C MET A 14 17.66 -6.76 20.49
N PHE A 15 17.15 -5.85 19.66
CA PHE A 15 15.88 -5.15 19.89
C PHE A 15 14.64 -5.91 19.37
N LEU A 16 14.82 -6.93 18.51
CA LEU A 16 13.70 -7.65 17.89
C LEU A 16 12.75 -8.31 18.91
N GLY A 17 13.29 -8.80 20.04
CA GLY A 17 12.50 -9.43 21.10
C GLY A 17 11.88 -8.45 22.11
N GLN A 18 12.10 -7.15 21.97
CA GLN A 18 11.65 -6.16 22.95
C GLN A 18 10.16 -5.82 22.75
N ARG A 19 9.41 -5.74 23.85
CA ARG A 19 7.99 -5.33 23.83
C ARG A 19 7.79 -3.98 23.13
N HIS A 20 8.67 -3.02 23.42
CA HIS A 20 8.70 -1.72 22.76
C HIS A 20 8.74 -1.84 21.23
N THR A 21 9.58 -2.72 20.68
CA THR A 21 9.66 -2.94 19.23
C THR A 21 8.33 -3.45 18.68
N LEU A 22 7.71 -4.43 19.34
CA LEU A 22 6.42 -4.97 18.90
C LEU A 22 5.30 -3.92 18.89
N ASP A 23 5.25 -3.08 19.92
CA ASP A 23 4.20 -2.07 20.08
C ASP A 23 4.30 -0.96 19.00
N HIS A 24 5.51 -0.62 18.56
CA HIS A 24 5.74 0.50 17.63
C HIS A 24 6.02 0.07 16.18
N LEU A 25 6.44 -1.19 15.94
CA LEU A 25 6.88 -1.66 14.61
C LEU A 25 5.87 -1.34 13.50
N ARG A 26 4.58 -1.56 13.75
CA ARG A 26 3.53 -1.38 12.73
C ARG A 26 3.14 0.09 12.49
N GLN A 27 3.41 0.96 13.44
CA GLN A 27 3.02 2.37 13.39
C GLN A 27 4.13 3.24 12.80
N GLU A 28 5.37 2.97 13.20
CA GLU A 28 6.53 3.81 12.84
C GLU A 28 7.20 3.38 11.53
N HIS A 29 7.11 2.11 11.14
CA HIS A 29 7.71 1.64 9.90
C HIS A 29 6.73 1.69 8.73
N PHE A 30 7.21 2.26 7.62
CA PHE A 30 6.55 2.10 6.34
C PHE A 30 6.65 0.65 5.86
N HIS A 31 5.50 0.00 5.67
CA HIS A 31 5.39 -1.35 5.12
C HIS A 31 5.01 -1.27 3.64
N PRO A 32 5.99 -1.33 2.70
CA PRO A 32 5.68 -1.19 1.29
C PRO A 32 4.81 -2.34 0.81
N LYS A 33 3.72 -2.02 0.11
CA LYS A 33 2.82 -3.01 -0.51
C LYS A 33 3.35 -3.54 -1.84
N LEU A 34 4.24 -2.80 -2.49
CA LEU A 34 4.73 -3.09 -3.83
C LEU A 34 6.23 -3.38 -3.90
N VAL A 35 7.08 -2.95 -2.97
CA VAL A 35 8.52 -3.28 -3.03
C VAL A 35 8.76 -4.69 -2.48
N ASP A 36 9.61 -5.49 -3.13
CA ASP A 36 10.05 -6.79 -2.61
C ASP A 36 11.35 -6.60 -1.82
N ARG A 37 11.34 -7.06 -0.57
CA ARG A 37 12.49 -6.97 0.36
C ARG A 37 12.95 -8.35 0.83
N ARG A 38 12.46 -9.41 0.18
CA ARG A 38 12.82 -10.80 0.49
C ARG A 38 14.24 -11.09 0.02
N SER A 39 14.80 -12.19 0.49
CA SER A 39 16.08 -12.69 0.01
C SER A 39 16.02 -13.01 -1.49
N HIS A 40 17.20 -12.97 -2.13
CA HIS A 40 17.33 -13.29 -3.55
C HIS A 40 16.77 -14.69 -3.90
N ASP A 41 16.97 -15.68 -3.02
CA ASP A 41 16.50 -17.05 -3.26
C ASP A 41 14.97 -17.13 -3.26
N LEU A 42 14.32 -16.45 -2.33
CA LEU A 42 12.85 -16.39 -2.29
C LEU A 42 12.30 -15.66 -3.52
N TRP A 43 12.88 -14.51 -3.88
CA TRP A 43 12.51 -13.78 -5.09
C TRP A 43 12.71 -14.62 -6.35
N THR A 44 13.80 -15.40 -6.41
CA THR A 44 14.11 -16.31 -7.51
C THR A 44 13.09 -17.43 -7.63
N SER A 45 12.75 -18.08 -6.51
CA SER A 45 11.75 -19.15 -6.49
C SER A 45 10.34 -18.67 -6.84
N ASP A 46 10.03 -17.40 -6.60
CA ASP A 46 8.74 -16.75 -6.90
C ASP A 46 8.70 -16.15 -8.33
N GLY A 47 9.56 -16.65 -9.21
CA GLY A 47 9.54 -16.32 -10.63
C GLY A 47 10.29 -15.04 -11.02
N LYS A 48 11.15 -14.49 -10.15
CA LYS A 48 12.04 -13.35 -10.46
C LYS A 48 11.32 -12.11 -10.98
N LYS A 49 10.11 -11.86 -10.48
CA LYS A 49 9.26 -10.77 -10.99
C LYS A 49 9.93 -9.43 -10.79
N SER A 50 9.99 -8.65 -11.87
CA SER A 50 10.38 -7.25 -11.87
C SER A 50 9.37 -6.39 -11.09
N MET A 51 9.77 -5.14 -10.80
CA MET A 51 8.89 -4.15 -10.19
C MET A 51 7.68 -3.83 -11.08
N GLU A 52 7.88 -3.77 -12.39
CA GLU A 52 6.83 -3.49 -13.37
C GLU A 52 5.77 -4.60 -13.39
N GLU A 53 6.18 -5.86 -13.46
CA GLU A 53 5.25 -7.00 -13.48
C GLU A 53 4.38 -7.03 -12.23
N ARG A 54 4.96 -6.73 -11.07
CA ARG A 54 4.23 -6.66 -9.80
C ARG A 54 3.28 -5.47 -9.76
N ALA A 55 3.69 -4.33 -10.31
CA ALA A 55 2.85 -3.13 -10.42
C ALA A 55 1.64 -3.39 -11.33
N ARG A 56 1.88 -3.99 -12.50
CA ARG A 56 0.84 -4.36 -13.46
C ARG A 56 -0.17 -5.33 -12.86
N ALA A 57 0.31 -6.38 -12.18
CA ALA A 57 -0.56 -7.31 -11.48
C ALA A 57 -1.43 -6.60 -10.42
N LYS A 58 -0.86 -5.62 -9.70
CA LYS A 58 -1.60 -4.84 -8.70
C LYS A 58 -2.68 -3.95 -9.30
N VAL A 59 -2.42 -3.35 -10.46
CA VAL A 59 -3.41 -2.56 -11.20
C VAL A 59 -4.57 -3.45 -11.66
N ILE A 60 -4.27 -4.61 -12.24
CA ILE A 60 -5.30 -5.57 -12.68
C ILE A 60 -6.16 -6.00 -11.49
N GLU A 61 -5.55 -6.33 -10.36
CA GLU A 61 -6.26 -6.67 -9.12
C GLU A 61 -7.15 -5.51 -8.63
N ALA A 62 -6.66 -4.27 -8.70
CA ALA A 62 -7.43 -3.10 -8.27
C ALA A 62 -8.64 -2.82 -9.18
N LEU A 63 -8.47 -2.96 -10.49
CA LEU A 63 -9.55 -2.75 -11.48
C LEU A 63 -10.63 -3.84 -11.39
N ALA A 64 -10.27 -5.06 -10.99
CA ALA A 64 -11.23 -6.15 -10.82
C ALA A 64 -12.08 -6.03 -9.54
N ARG A 65 -11.68 -5.20 -8.57
CA ARG A 65 -12.41 -5.01 -7.32
C ARG A 65 -13.56 -4.01 -7.50
N PRO A 66 -14.68 -4.19 -6.77
CA PRO A 66 -15.73 -3.17 -6.71
C PRO A 66 -15.17 -1.82 -6.26
N VAL A 67 -15.72 -0.73 -6.80
CA VAL A 67 -15.37 0.63 -6.38
C VAL A 67 -15.68 0.77 -4.87
N PRO A 68 -14.71 1.14 -4.02
CA PRO A 68 -14.90 1.10 -2.56
C PRO A 68 -16.01 2.01 -2.04
N ASN A 69 -16.14 3.20 -2.65
CA ASN A 69 -17.12 4.21 -2.27
C ASN A 69 -17.82 4.73 -3.54
N PRO A 70 -18.76 3.95 -4.10
CA PRO A 70 -19.46 4.39 -5.30
C PRO A 70 -20.35 5.59 -4.99
N LEU A 71 -20.42 6.54 -5.91
CA LEU A 71 -21.34 7.66 -5.79
C LEU A 71 -22.80 7.17 -5.86
N PRO A 72 -23.74 7.81 -5.13
CA PRO A 72 -25.15 7.50 -5.26
C PRO A 72 -25.63 7.70 -6.70
N ALA A 73 -26.49 6.81 -7.19
CA ALA A 73 -26.97 6.84 -8.57
C ALA A 73 -27.67 8.17 -8.98
N GLY A 74 -28.24 8.91 -8.03
CA GLY A 74 -28.77 10.25 -8.28
C GLY A 74 -27.69 11.26 -8.67
N VAL A 75 -26.59 11.28 -7.92
CA VAL A 75 -25.45 12.17 -8.15
C VAL A 75 -24.75 11.84 -9.47
N VAL A 76 -24.58 10.55 -9.78
CA VAL A 76 -23.98 10.11 -11.05
C VAL A 76 -24.79 10.63 -12.24
N ARG A 77 -26.12 10.47 -12.21
CA ARG A 77 -27.00 10.95 -13.30
C ARG A 77 -26.94 12.47 -13.49
N GLU A 78 -26.85 13.23 -12.39
CA GLU A 78 -26.74 14.69 -12.46
C GLU A 78 -25.40 15.11 -13.08
N LEU A 79 -24.30 14.46 -12.68
CA LEU A 79 -22.98 14.70 -13.26
C LEU A 79 -22.95 14.36 -14.76
N ASP A 80 -23.53 13.23 -15.17
CA ASP A 80 -23.60 12.83 -16.57
C ASP A 80 -24.35 13.88 -17.40
N ALA A 81 -25.49 14.39 -16.89
CA ALA A 81 -26.26 15.44 -17.57
C ALA A 81 -25.46 16.75 -17.74
N VAL A 82 -24.68 17.15 -16.73
CA VAL A 82 -23.81 18.34 -16.82
C VAL A 82 -22.70 18.14 -17.86
N ILE A 83 -22.08 16.95 -17.88
CA ILE A 83 -21.01 16.62 -18.84
C ILE A 83 -21.56 16.65 -20.28
N ASP A 84 -22.73 16.06 -20.51
CA ASP A 84 -23.34 16.02 -21.84
C ASP A 84 -23.76 17.41 -22.33
N ALA A 85 -24.32 18.24 -21.44
CA ALA A 85 -24.64 19.63 -21.77
C ALA A 85 -23.38 20.44 -22.14
N ALA A 86 -22.28 20.26 -21.39
CA ALA A 86 -21.01 20.93 -21.69
C ALA A 86 -20.44 20.48 -23.05
N ARG A 87 -20.47 19.19 -23.36
CA ARG A 87 -20.04 18.64 -24.66
C ARG A 87 -20.85 19.20 -25.82
N ALA A 88 -22.17 19.33 -25.66
CA ALA A 88 -23.05 19.90 -26.68
C ALA A 88 -22.78 21.39 -26.92
N SER A 89 -22.39 22.14 -25.89
CA SER A 89 -22.05 23.57 -26.01
C SER A 89 -20.66 23.84 -26.60
N ALA A 90 -19.79 22.82 -26.61
CA ALA A 90 -18.42 22.91 -27.14
C ALA A 90 -18.28 22.40 -28.59
N ALA A 91 -19.36 21.87 -29.17
CA ALA A 91 -19.49 21.45 -30.56
C ALA A 91 -20.19 22.53 -31.40
#